data_AF-A0A9N7NFZ0-F1
#
_entry.id   AF-A0A9N7NFZ0-F1
#
_cell.length_a   1.000
_cell.length_b   1.000
_cell.length_c   1.000
_cell.angle_alpha   90.00
_cell.angle_beta   90.00
_cell.angle_gamma   90.00
#
_symmetry.space_group_name_H-M   'P 1'
#
loop_
_entity.id
_entity.type
_entity.pdbx_description
1 polymer ?
#
loop_
_entity_poly.entity_id
_entity_poly.type
_entity_poly.pdbx_seq_one_letter_code
_entity_poly.pdbx_strand_id
1 'polypeptide(L)' 'MSSCPGKNSWPELVGRNGADAEKVIESENTRVNAIVVREGTPVIQDFRCDRVWVWVDGRGVVVRAPTIG' A
#
# COMPACT_ATOMS: atom_id res chain seq x y z
N MET A 1 3.00 0.97 -21.81
CA MET A 1 3.11 1.41 -20.41
C MET A 1 1.75 1.24 -19.78
N SER A 2 1.60 0.25 -18.89
CA SER A 2 0.34 0.00 -18.18
C SER A 2 0.12 1.10 -17.14
N SER A 3 -0.55 2.18 -17.56
CA SER A 3 -1.06 3.20 -16.65
C SER A 3 -2.19 2.58 -15.83
N CYS A 4 -1.91 2.25 -14.56
CA CYS A 4 -2.98 1.90 -13.64
C CYS A 4 -3.83 3.15 -13.39
N PRO A 5 -5.16 3.07 -13.54
CA PRO A 5 -6.04 4.22 -13.35
C PRO A 5 -6.13 4.63 -11.88
N GLY A 6 -6.23 5.94 -11.64
CA GLY A 6 -6.34 6.51 -10.29
C GLY A 6 -4.99 6.83 -9.66
N LYS A 7 -5.02 7.21 -8.37
CA LYS A 7 -3.81 7.47 -7.58
C LYS A 7 -3.04 6.16 -7.40
N ASN A 8 -1.72 6.21 -7.53
CA ASN A 8 -0.86 5.02 -7.56
C ASN A 8 0.24 4.99 -6.49
N SER A 9 0.35 6.04 -5.68
CA SER A 9 1.36 6.20 -4.63
C SER A 9 0.82 7.08 -3.51
N TRP A 10 1.19 6.75 -2.27
CA TRP A 10 0.72 7.42 -1.05
C TRP A 10 1.87 7.79 -0.09
N PRO A 11 2.81 8.66 -0.50
CA PRO A 11 3.94 9.04 0.35
C PRO A 11 3.53 9.70 1.68
N GLU A 12 2.37 10.34 1.75
CA GLU A 12 1.82 10.98 2.95
C GLU A 12 1.35 10.02 4.05
N LEU A 13 1.28 8.71 3.75
CA LEU A 13 0.89 7.68 4.71
C LEU A 13 2.07 7.09 5.48
N VAL A 14 3.31 7.41 5.10
CA VAL A 14 4.49 7.02 5.86
C VAL A 14 4.42 7.61 7.26
N GLY A 15 4.65 6.78 8.28
CA GLY A 15 4.52 7.15 9.69
C GLY A 15 3.10 7.05 10.27
N ARG A 16 2.08 6.72 9.46
CA ARG A 16 0.72 6.46 9.96
C ARG A 16 0.53 5.01 10.38
N ASN A 17 -0.58 4.73 11.08
CA ASN A 17 -1.00 3.36 11.36
C ASN A 17 -1.36 2.62 10.06
N GLY A 18 -0.92 1.37 9.93
CA GLY A 18 -1.15 0.56 8.73
C GLY A 18 -2.63 0.31 8.41
N ALA A 19 -3.47 0.08 9.43
CA ALA A 19 -4.90 -0.16 9.23
C ALA A 19 -5.65 1.11 8.82
N ASP A 20 -5.19 2.28 9.28
CA ASP A 20 -5.72 3.56 8.80
C ASP A 20 -5.24 3.86 7.38
N ALA A 21 -3.97 3.55 7.07
CA ALA A 21 -3.42 3.70 5.73
C ALA A 21 -4.15 2.84 4.70
N GLU A 22 -4.45 1.59 5.03
CA GLU A 22 -5.25 0.66 4.22
C GLU A 22 -6.59 1.31 3.80
N LYS A 23 -7.37 1.80 4.78
CA LYS A 23 -8.66 2.46 4.53
C LYS A 23 -8.52 3.71 3.66
N VAL A 24 -7.48 4.53 3.89
CA VAL A 24 -7.25 5.74 3.09
C VAL A 24 -6.98 5.35 1.63
N ILE A 25 -6.11 4.37 1.39
CA ILE A 25 -5.75 3.90 0.04
C ILE A 25 -6.98 3.42 -0.72
N GLU A 26 -7.79 2.55 -0.11
CA GLU A 26 -9.00 2.01 -0.74
C GLU A 26 -10.09 3.07 -0.95
N SER A 27 -10.13 4.09 -0.09
CA SER A 27 -11.04 5.23 -0.27
C SER A 27 -10.62 6.17 -1.41
N GLU A 28 -9.32 6.37 -1.61
CA GLU A 28 -8.79 7.26 -2.65
C GLU A 28 -8.66 6.58 -4.01
N ASN A 29 -8.46 5.26 -4.02
CA ASN A 29 -8.50 4.44 -5.22
C ASN A 29 -9.32 3.17 -4.97
N THR A 30 -10.61 3.21 -5.28
CA THR A 30 -11.55 2.08 -5.10
C THR A 30 -11.26 0.87 -6.00
N ARG A 31 -10.24 0.95 -6.86
CA ARG A 31 -9.83 -0.13 -7.77
C ARG A 31 -8.67 -0.96 -7.23
N VAL A 32 -8.11 -0.58 -6.07
CA VAL A 32 -6.99 -1.30 -5.45
C VAL A 32 -7.43 -1.92 -4.14
N ASN A 33 -6.75 -3.00 -3.78
CA ASN A 33 -6.82 -3.67 -2.50
C ASN A 33 -5.52 -3.42 -1.75
N ALA A 34 -5.61 -2.74 -0.61
CA ALA A 34 -4.45 -2.46 0.22
C ALA A 34 -4.21 -3.65 1.15
N ILE A 35 -2.96 -4.14 1.22
CA ILE A 35 -2.62 -5.29 2.06
C ILE A 35 -1.53 -4.87 3.03
N VAL A 36 -1.86 -4.91 4.32
CA VAL A 36 -0.91 -4.61 5.38
C VAL A 36 0.04 -5.80 5.59
N VAL A 37 1.33 -5.53 5.47
CA VAL A 37 2.39 -6.55 5.59
C VAL A 37 3.50 -6.02 6.47
N ARG A 38 4.02 -6.89 7.35
CA ARG A 38 5.18 -6.54 8.17
C ARG A 38 6.42 -6.47 7.28
N GLU A 39 7.25 -5.46 7.49
CA GLU A 39 8.54 -5.35 6.82
C GLU A 39 9.38 -6.63 6.97
N GLY A 40 9.95 -7.10 5.85
CA GLY A 40 10.71 -8.35 5.77
C GLY A 40 9.86 -9.59 5.48
N THR A 41 8.53 -9.48 5.47
CA THR A 41 7.65 -10.59 5.05
C THR A 41 7.82 -10.83 3.54
N PRO A 42 8.12 -12.08 3.10
CA PRO A 42 8.13 -12.41 1.69
C PRO A 42 6.74 -12.23 1.07
N VAL A 43 6.66 -11.49 -0.02
CA VAL A 43 5.43 -11.28 -0.80
C VAL A 43 5.65 -11.67 -2.25
N ILE A 44 4.56 -11.88 -2.97
CA ILE A 44 4.59 -12.12 -4.42
C ILE A 44 5.06 -10.83 -5.11
N GLN A 45 6.03 -10.94 -6.01
CA GLN A 45 6.68 -9.82 -6.71
C GLN A 45 6.14 -9.61 -8.15
N ASP A 46 4.99 -10.17 -8.48
CA ASP A 46 4.28 -9.82 -9.72
C ASP A 46 3.80 -8.37 -9.66
N PHE A 47 3.53 -7.74 -10.81
CA PHE A 47 2.98 -6.39 -10.85
C PHE A 47 1.47 -6.41 -11.05
N ARG A 48 0.73 -5.79 -10.14
CA ARG A 48 -0.74 -5.77 -10.13
C ARG A 48 -1.29 -4.37 -9.89
N CYS A 49 -2.08 -3.88 -10.86
CA CYS A 49 -2.73 -2.58 -10.76
C CYS A 49 -3.76 -2.48 -9.64
N ASP A 50 -4.23 -3.61 -9.14
CA ASP A 50 -5.26 -3.75 -8.12
C ASP A 50 -4.68 -4.05 -6.74
N ARG A 51 -3.36 -4.00 -6.55
CA ARG A 51 -2.72 -4.32 -5.26
C ARG A 51 -1.82 -3.19 -4.81
N VAL A 52 -1.88 -2.90 -3.50
CA VAL A 52 -0.95 -2.00 -2.83
C VAL A 52 -0.40 -2.68 -1.58
N TRP A 53 0.92 -2.85 -1.51
CA TRP A 53 1.57 -3.34 -0.29
C TRP A 53 1.78 -2.19 0.72
N VAL A 54 1.17 -2.31 1.89
CA VAL A 54 1.33 -1.38 3.01
C VAL A 54 2.32 -1.98 4.01
N TRP A 55 3.60 -1.60 3.88
CA TRP A 55 4.66 -2.15 4.72
C TRP A 55 4.70 -1.47 6.08
N VAL A 56 4.62 -2.25 7.15
CA VAL A 56 4.62 -1.76 8.53
C VAL A 56 5.77 -2.30 9.39
N ASP A 57 6.20 -1.52 10.38
CA ASP A 57 7.14 -1.96 11.42
C ASP A 57 6.47 -2.88 12.46
N GLY A 58 7.23 -3.27 13.49
CA GLY A 58 6.71 -4.08 14.60
C GLY A 58 5.64 -3.41 15.47
N ARG A 59 5.38 -2.11 15.28
CA ARG A 59 4.33 -1.33 15.96
C ARG A 59 3.13 -1.07 15.05
N GLY A 60 3.13 -1.62 13.83
CA GLY A 60 2.07 -1.38 12.86
C GLY A 60 2.14 -0.01 12.18
N VAL A 61 3.29 0.66 12.21
CA VAL A 61 3.49 1.98 11.58
C VAL A 61 4.05 1.79 10.17
N VAL A 62 3.48 2.49 9.19
CA VAL A 62 3.93 2.43 7.79
C VAL A 62 5.35 2.95 7.65
N VAL A 63 6.26 2.12 7.12
CA VAL A 63 7.70 2.42 7.02
C VAL A 63 8.14 2.89 5.64
N ARG A 64 7.36 2.59 4.58
CA ARG A 64 7.65 3.03 3.22
C ARG A 64 6.38 3.47 2.52
N ALA A 65 6.52 4.33 1.51
CA ALA A 65 5.38 4.83 0.75
C ALA A 65 4.64 3.66 0.09
N PRO A 66 3.34 3.46 0.37
CA PRO A 66 2.54 2.47 -0.34
C PRO A 66 2.42 2.85 -1.81
N THR A 67 2.61 1.86 -2.68
CA THR A 67 2.56 2.03 -4.14
C THR A 67 1.83 0.86 -4.78
N ILE A 68 1.15 1.11 -5.89
CA ILE A 68 0.54 0.04 -6.69
C ILE A 68 1.63 -0.90 -7.21
N GLY A 69 1.42 -2.20 -7.03
CA GLY A 69 2.40 -3.25 -7.35
C GLY A 69 1.97 -4.63 -6.92
#